data_AF-A0A6L3XXU3-F1
#
_entry.id   AF-A0A6L3XXU3-F1
#
_cell.length_a   1.000
_cell.length_b   1.000
_cell.length_c   1.000
_cell.angle_alpha   90.00
_cell.angle_beta   90.00
_cell.angle_gamma   90.00
#
_symmetry.space_group_name_H-M   'P 1'
#
loop_
_entity.id
_entity.type
_entity.pdbx_description
1 polymer ?
#
loop_
_entity_poly.entity_id
_entity_poly.type
_entity_poly.pdbx_seq_one_letter_code
_entity_poly.pdbx_strand_id
1 'polypeptide(L)'
;MNLGSLVSETRNPQTMDLDALSTLELVNRFNQQDTLVALAVKETLPEVAKAVDAAADALKAGGRIIYMGAGTSGRLGVLDASECPPTFGVQHGLV
;
A
#
# COMPACT_ATOMS: atom_id res chain seq x y z
N MET A 1 -1.01 24.30 2.06
CA MET A 1 -1.34 23.06 2.81
C MET A 1 -0.45 23.03 4.05
N ASN A 2 -1.01 22.80 5.23
CA ASN A 2 -0.22 22.67 6.47
C ASN A 2 0.17 21.19 6.63
N LEU A 3 1.46 20.88 6.55
CA LEU A 3 1.93 19.48 6.67
C LEU A 3 1.60 18.90 8.04
N GLY A 4 1.70 19.69 9.11
CA GLY A 4 1.47 19.24 10.48
C GLY A 4 0.02 18.84 10.80
N SER A 5 -0.93 19.12 9.91
CA SER A 5 -2.31 18.63 10.03
C SER A 5 -2.57 17.29 9.31
N LEU A 6 -1.60 16.78 8.55
CA LEU A 6 -1.72 15.49 7.87
C LEU A 6 -1.44 14.37 8.87
N VAL A 7 -2.31 13.37 8.93
CA VAL A 7 -2.16 12.22 9.84
C VAL A 7 -0.79 11.54 9.67
N SER A 8 -0.28 11.43 8.44
CA SER A 8 1.04 10.85 8.14
C SER A 8 2.21 11.58 8.81
N GLU A 9 2.05 12.86 9.13
CA GLU A 9 3.07 13.70 9.75
C GLU A 9 2.87 13.86 11.27
N THR A 10 1.81 13.26 11.83
CA THR A 10 1.57 13.29 13.28
C THR A 10 2.37 12.22 14.01
N ARG A 11 2.71 12.48 15.27
CA ARG A 11 3.37 11.49 16.13
C ARG A 11 2.36 10.48 16.65
N ASN A 12 2.71 9.21 16.62
CA ASN A 12 1.92 8.16 17.27
C ASN A 12 2.13 8.23 18.81
N PRO A 13 1.07 8.48 19.61
CA PRO A 13 1.19 8.56 21.07
C PRO A 13 1.66 7.26 21.73
N GLN A 14 1.49 6.11 21.07
CA GLN A 14 1.86 4.78 21.61
C GLN A 14 3.35 4.45 21.45
N THR A 15 4.11 5.32 20.78
CA THR A 15 5.54 5.12 20.47
C THR A 15 6.38 6.34 20.85
N MET A 16 5.96 7.09 21.88
CA MET A 16 6.67 8.31 22.31
C MET A 16 8.00 8.03 22.98
N ASP A 17 8.21 6.79 23.44
CA ASP A 17 9.36 6.24 24.15
C ASP A 17 10.13 5.19 23.32
N LEU A 18 9.87 5.11 22.02
CA LEU A 18 10.33 4.02 21.14
C LEU A 18 11.85 3.80 21.16
N ASP A 19 12.64 4.86 21.33
CA ASP A 19 14.10 4.86 21.37
C ASP A 19 14.70 4.33 22.68
N ALA A 20 13.88 4.17 23.73
CA ALA A 20 14.30 3.65 25.03
C ALA A 20 13.91 2.17 25.25
N LEU A 21 13.13 1.58 24.33
CA LEU A 21 12.63 0.22 24.45
C LEU A 21 13.70 -0.83 24.20
N SER A 22 13.56 -2.02 24.80
CA SER A 22 14.29 -3.20 24.35
C SER A 22 13.87 -3.58 22.92
N THR A 23 14.72 -4.30 22.19
CA THR A 23 14.41 -4.74 20.82
C THR A 23 13.11 -5.54 20.75
N LEU A 24 12.82 -6.38 21.74
CA LEU A 24 11.59 -7.18 21.77
C LEU A 24 10.35 -6.28 21.94
N GLU A 25 10.40 -5.29 22.82
CA GLU A 25 9.31 -4.33 23.00
C GLU A 25 9.10 -3.48 21.75
N LEU A 26 10.18 -3.04 21.10
CA LEU A 26 10.14 -2.27 19.87
C LEU A 26 9.45 -3.04 18.74
N VAL A 27 9.84 -4.29 18.48
CA VAL A 27 9.20 -5.08 17.40
C VAL A 27 7.76 -5.47 17.76
N ASN A 28 7.44 -5.65 19.05
CA ASN A 28 6.06 -5.83 19.49
C ASN A 28 5.21 -4.57 19.24
N ARG A 29 5.75 -3.36 19.46
CA ARG A 29 5.05 -2.10 19.13
C ARG A 29 4.80 -1.98 17.63
N PHE A 30 5.77 -2.33 16.78
CA PHE A 30 5.58 -2.34 15.33
C PHE A 30 4.50 -3.32 14.91
N ASN A 31 4.59 -4.56 15.37
CA ASN A 31 3.60 -5.57 15.01
C ASN A 31 2.19 -5.21 15.47
N GLN A 32 2.03 -4.57 16.64
CA GLN A 32 0.74 -4.04 17.10
C GLN A 32 0.15 -3.05 16.10
N GLN A 33 0.96 -2.13 15.55
CA GLN A 33 0.48 -1.19 14.52
C GLN A 33 0.19 -1.90 13.19
N ASP A 34 0.99 -2.89 12.80
CA ASP A 34 0.77 -3.65 11.56
C ASP A 34 -0.60 -4.34 11.55
N THR A 35 -1.08 -4.83 12.69
CA THR A 35 -2.41 -5.46 12.77
C THR A 35 -3.55 -4.53 12.36
N LEU A 36 -3.36 -3.21 12.52
CA LEU A 36 -4.37 -2.20 12.18
C LEU A 36 -4.52 -2.02 10.66
N VAL A 37 -3.48 -2.36 9.88
CA VAL A 37 -3.49 -2.19 8.42
C VAL A 37 -4.58 -3.02 7.77
N ALA A 38 -4.74 -4.28 8.17
CA ALA A 38 -5.78 -5.15 7.62
C ALA A 38 -7.20 -4.62 7.95
N LEU A 39 -7.37 -4.01 9.12
CA LEU A 39 -8.64 -3.38 9.51
C LEU A 39 -8.92 -2.15 8.64
N ALA A 40 -7.93 -1.30 8.40
CA ALA A 40 -8.07 -0.14 7.52
C ALA A 40 -8.36 -0.54 6.06
N VAL A 41 -7.68 -1.57 5.54
CA VAL A 41 -7.95 -2.09 4.19
C VAL A 41 -9.39 -2.61 4.07
N LYS A 42 -9.90 -3.30 5.10
CA LYS A 42 -11.29 -3.79 5.13
C LYS A 42 -12.30 -2.66 4.92
N GLU A 43 -12.03 -1.47 5.45
CA GLU A 43 -12.92 -0.31 5.30
C GLU A 43 -12.94 0.23 3.86
N THR A 44 -11.91 -0.02 3.06
CA THR A 44 -11.78 0.45 1.67
C THR A 44 -12.28 -0.54 0.61
N LEU A 45 -12.78 -1.72 1.01
CA LEU A 45 -13.18 -2.76 0.07
C LEU A 45 -14.22 -2.32 -0.99
N PRO A 46 -15.22 -1.47 -0.67
CA PRO A 46 -16.15 -0.99 -1.69
C PRO A 46 -15.47 -0.17 -2.80
N GLU A 47 -14.48 0.65 -2.47
CA GLU A 47 -13.70 1.46 -3.42
C GLU A 47 -12.71 0.61 -4.20
N VAL A 48 -12.04 -0.33 -3.51
CA VAL A 48 -11.14 -1.30 -4.15
C VAL A 48 -11.90 -2.13 -5.18
N ALA A 49 -13.12 -2.59 -4.86
CA ALA A 49 -13.96 -3.33 -5.81
C ALA A 49 -14.24 -2.52 -7.09
N LYS A 50 -14.61 -1.24 -6.95
CA LYS A 50 -14.82 -0.34 -8.10
C LYS A 50 -13.56 -0.18 -8.95
N ALA A 51 -12.39 -0.07 -8.31
CA ALA A 51 -11.12 0.05 -9.00
C ALA A 51 -10.77 -1.23 -9.77
N VAL A 52 -11.02 -2.41 -9.17
CA VAL A 52 -10.83 -3.72 -9.81
C VAL A 52 -11.73 -3.88 -11.03
N ASP A 53 -13.02 -3.53 -10.91
CA ASP A 53 -13.97 -3.61 -12.02
C ASP A 53 -13.53 -2.71 -13.19
N ALA A 54 -13.15 -1.47 -12.90
CA ALA A 54 -12.66 -0.53 -13.90
C ALA A 54 -11.35 -1.00 -14.56
N ALA A 55 -10.42 -1.57 -13.78
CA ALA A 55 -9.18 -2.13 -14.29
C ALA A 55 -9.44 -3.34 -15.21
N ALA A 56 -10.34 -4.24 -14.80
CA ALA A 56 -10.71 -5.41 -15.60
C ALA A 56 -11.35 -4.99 -16.93
N ASP A 57 -12.24 -4.01 -16.92
CA ASP A 57 -12.87 -3.50 -18.14
C ASP A 57 -11.87 -2.80 -19.06
N ALA A 58 -10.93 -2.03 -18.52
CA ALA A 58 -9.85 -1.43 -19.28
C ALA A 58 -8.97 -2.48 -19.96
N LEU A 59 -8.59 -3.54 -19.24
CA LEU A 59 -7.79 -4.64 -19.80
C LEU A 59 -8.54 -5.42 -20.88
N LYS A 60 -9.84 -5.71 -20.69
CA LYS A 60 -10.69 -6.35 -21.72
C LYS A 60 -10.81 -5.51 -22.98
N ALA A 61 -10.81 -4.18 -22.84
CA ALA A 61 -10.84 -3.25 -23.96
C ALA A 61 -9.47 -3.10 -24.67
N GLY A 62 -8.45 -3.86 -24.27
CA GLY A 62 -7.09 -3.78 -24.84
C GLY A 62 -6.24 -2.64 -24.25
N GLY A 63 -6.68 -2.06 -23.13
CA GLY A 63 -5.94 -1.06 -22.37
C GLY A 63 -4.82 -1.66 -21.52
N ARG A 64 -4.25 -0.82 -20.65
CA ARG A 64 -3.17 -1.17 -19.71
C ARG A 64 -3.48 -0.60 -18.34
N ILE A 65 -2.93 -1.22 -17.30
CA ILE A 65 -2.86 -0.64 -15.97
C ILE A 65 -1.50 0.05 -15.83
N ILE A 66 -1.47 1.24 -15.23
CA ILE A 66 -0.23 2.00 -15.04
C ILE A 66 -0.19 2.51 -13.62
N TYR A 67 0.78 2.04 -12.84
CA TYR A 67 1.09 2.60 -11.53
C TYR A 67 2.03 3.79 -11.66
N MET A 68 1.82 4.84 -10.86
CA MET A 68 2.65 6.04 -10.87
C MET A 68 2.84 6.57 -9.45
N GLY A 69 4.09 6.85 -9.07
CA GLY A 69 4.43 7.37 -7.75
C GLY A 69 5.93 7.60 -7.57
N ALA A 70 6.30 8.17 -6.42
CA ALA A 70 7.69 8.42 -6.02
C ALA A 70 8.07 7.59 -4.78
N GLY A 71 9.37 7.44 -4.53
CA GLY A 71 9.89 6.77 -3.32
C GLY A 71 9.34 5.35 -3.12
N THR A 72 8.92 5.03 -1.90
CA THR A 72 8.36 3.72 -1.54
C THR A 72 7.12 3.37 -2.36
N SER A 73 6.19 4.31 -2.54
CA SER A 73 4.95 4.07 -3.31
C SER A 73 5.24 3.71 -4.77
N GLY A 74 6.17 4.42 -5.42
CA GLY A 74 6.57 4.10 -6.79
C GLY A 74 7.22 2.72 -6.92
N ARG A 75 8.08 2.35 -5.95
CA ARG A 75 8.72 1.02 -5.94
C ARG A 75 7.74 -0.12 -5.69
N LEU A 76 6.71 0.08 -4.86
CA LEU A 76 5.63 -0.91 -4.68
C LEU A 76 4.82 -1.11 -5.96
N GLY A 77 4.57 -0.06 -6.74
CA GLY A 77 3.96 -0.19 -8.06
C GLY A 77 4.82 -1.01 -9.03
N VAL A 78 6.13 -0.76 -9.07
CA VAL A 78 7.07 -1.56 -9.87
C VAL A 78 7.09 -3.03 -9.42
N LEU A 79 7.08 -3.27 -8.11
CA LEU A 79 7.04 -4.62 -7.54
C LEU A 79 5.81 -5.40 -8.05
N ASP A 80 4.61 -4.85 -7.87
CA ASP A 80 3.36 -5.49 -8.31
C ASP A 80 3.32 -5.74 -9.82
N ALA A 81 3.68 -4.73 -10.63
CA ALA A 81 3.72 -4.88 -12.09
C ALA A 81 4.72 -5.95 -12.54
N SER A 82 5.87 -6.08 -11.86
CA SER A 82 6.89 -7.08 -12.19
C SER A 82 6.47 -8.52 -11.91
N GLU A 83 5.54 -8.72 -10.98
CA GLU A 83 5.01 -10.03 -10.61
C GLU A 83 3.89 -10.50 -11.54
N CYS A 84 3.27 -9.59 -12.31
CA CYS A 84 2.15 -9.92 -13.20
C CYS A 84 2.54 -10.90 -14.34
N PRO A 85 3.63 -10.69 -15.10
CA PRO A 85 4.03 -11.62 -16.16
C PRO A 85 4.29 -13.06 -15.69
N PRO A 86 5.10 -13.33 -14.64
CA PRO A 86 5.33 -14.70 -14.19
C PRO A 86 4.11 -15.33 -13.50
N THR A 87 3.21 -14.54 -12.91
CA THR A 87 2.04 -15.06 -12.18
C THR A 87 0.88 -15.38 -13.12
N PHE A 88 0.61 -14.50 -14.09
CA PHE A 88 -0.58 -14.59 -14.95
C PHE A 88 -0.25 -14.88 -16.42
N GLY A 89 1.02 -14.98 -16.80
CA GLY A 89 1.45 -15.27 -18.18
C GLY A 89 1.24 -14.10 -19.15
N VAL A 90 1.00 -12.89 -18.65
CA VAL A 90 0.79 -11.68 -19.45
C VAL A 90 2.12 -11.08 -19.92
N GLN A 91 2.09 -10.25 -20.97
CA GLN A 91 3.27 -9.54 -21.44
C GLN A 91 3.67 -8.41 -20.48
N HIS A 92 4.97 -8.12 -20.40
CA HIS A 92 5.47 -6.93 -19.70
C HIS A 92 4.85 -5.66 -20.30
N GLY A 93 4.47 -4.72 -19.45
CA GLY A 93 3.85 -3.46 -19.86
C GLY A 93 2.34 -3.55 -20.12
N LEU A 94 1.69 -4.69 -19.87
CA LEU A 94 0.22 -4.75 -19.71
C LEU A 94 -0.22 -4.09 -18.39
N VAL A 95 0.58 -4.30 -17.35
CA VAL A 95 0.55 -3.68 -16.02
C VAL A 95 1.92 -3.00 -15.80
#